data_AF-A0A1E5T7A6-F1
#
_entry.id   AF-A0A1E5T7A6-F1
#
_cell.length_a   1.000
_cell.length_b   1.000
_cell.length_c   1.000
_cell.angle_alpha   90.00
_cell.angle_beta   90.00
_cell.angle_gamma   90.00
#
_symmetry.space_group_name_H-M   'P 1'
#
loop_
_entity.id
_entity.type
_entity.pdbx_description
1 polymer ?
#
loop_
_entity_poly.entity_id
_entity_poly.type
_entity_poly.pdbx_seq_one_letter_code
_entity_poly.pdbx_strand_id
1 'polypeptide(L)'
;MASNVRQDSLFLGISLQMDSKTFFGHCWELNKKGVLTNGVGSQIKYDASEYFEHDTDMFFYPKFQDKKIIEMPMHFKYANWSLWNEELKVETLIEEVKAALVNWYGGEFIKMVSDDGSKTVWVKVDGNRRIRVYRQSISSVAVVITDLLAPEKEEKS
;
A
#
# COMPACT_ATOMS: atom_id res chain seq x y z
N MET A 1 4.25 -18.41 10.98
CA MET A 1 3.29 -19.53 10.91
C MET A 1 2.05 -19.02 10.21
N ALA A 2 1.65 -19.60 9.08
CA ALA A 2 0.38 -19.26 8.45
C ALA A 2 -0.74 -19.81 9.33
N SER A 3 -1.45 -18.93 10.04
CA SER A 3 -2.73 -19.29 10.61
C SER A 3 -3.68 -19.62 9.46
N ASN A 4 -4.58 -20.58 9.63
CA ASN A 4 -5.60 -20.93 8.61
C ASN A 4 -6.69 -19.84 8.49
N VAL A 5 -6.30 -18.57 8.69
CA VAL A 5 -7.15 -17.40 8.83
C VAL A 5 -7.00 -16.56 7.58
N ARG A 6 -8.12 -16.26 6.94
CA ARG A 6 -8.19 -15.39 5.77
C ARG A 6 -8.45 -13.94 6.22
N GLN A 7 -7.67 -13.01 5.71
CA GLN A 7 -7.62 -11.59 6.04
C GLN A 7 -7.64 -10.76 4.75
N ASP A 8 -8.84 -10.51 4.24
CA ASP A 8 -9.01 -9.80 2.96
C ASP A 8 -9.23 -8.30 3.12
N SER A 9 -9.76 -7.82 4.25
CA SER A 9 -10.10 -6.41 4.45
C SER A 9 -8.87 -5.51 4.34
N LEU A 10 -8.94 -4.50 3.49
CA LEU A 10 -7.94 -3.44 3.32
C LEU A 10 -8.50 -2.12 3.87
N PHE A 11 -7.79 -1.02 3.61
CA PHE A 11 -8.20 0.33 3.95
C PHE A 11 -9.46 0.75 3.18
N LEU A 12 -10.17 1.77 3.69
CA LEU A 12 -11.34 2.39 3.02
C LEU A 12 -12.44 1.42 2.61
N GLY A 13 -12.59 0.27 3.28
CA GLY A 13 -13.60 -0.75 2.96
C GLY A 13 -13.33 -1.54 1.68
N ILE A 14 -12.12 -1.42 1.11
CA ILE A 14 -11.65 -2.27 0.00
C ILE A 14 -11.25 -3.63 0.57
N SER A 15 -11.27 -4.70 -0.23
CA SER A 15 -10.74 -6.00 0.17
C SER A 15 -9.98 -6.69 -0.94
N LEU A 16 -9.05 -7.58 -0.59
CA LEU A 16 -8.60 -8.65 -1.47
C LEU A 16 -9.82 -9.46 -1.94
N GLN A 17 -9.72 -10.06 -3.13
CA GLN A 17 -10.80 -10.76 -3.82
C GLN A 17 -12.04 -9.91 -4.20
N MET A 18 -12.08 -8.61 -3.89
CA MET A 18 -13.12 -7.71 -4.37
C MET A 18 -13.09 -7.70 -5.91
N ASP A 19 -14.26 -7.85 -6.53
CA ASP A 19 -14.33 -7.83 -7.98
C ASP A 19 -14.13 -6.41 -8.53
N SER A 20 -13.61 -6.31 -9.75
CA SER A 20 -13.27 -5.03 -10.38
C SER A 20 -14.46 -4.08 -10.48
N LYS A 21 -15.66 -4.57 -10.75
CA LYS A 21 -16.85 -3.72 -10.90
C LYS A 21 -17.24 -3.12 -9.55
N THR A 22 -17.25 -3.93 -8.51
CA THR A 22 -17.50 -3.48 -7.13
C THR A 22 -16.44 -2.49 -6.68
N PHE A 23 -15.16 -2.75 -6.96
CA PHE A 23 -14.07 -1.83 -6.64
C PHE A 23 -14.28 -0.45 -7.27
N PHE A 24 -14.51 -0.38 -8.58
CA PHE A 24 -14.69 0.91 -9.26
C PHE A 24 -15.95 1.64 -8.80
N GLY A 25 -17.06 0.91 -8.57
CA GLY A 25 -18.28 1.48 -8.00
C GLY A 25 -18.07 2.05 -6.61
N HIS A 26 -17.32 1.34 -5.75
CA HIS A 26 -16.99 1.80 -4.40
C HIS A 26 -16.12 3.07 -4.41
N CYS A 27 -15.06 3.08 -5.24
CA CYS A 27 -14.21 4.26 -5.38
C CYS A 27 -14.98 5.48 -5.94
N TRP A 28 -15.92 5.25 -6.85
CA TRP A 28 -16.80 6.30 -7.37
C TRP A 28 -17.67 6.94 -6.28
N GLU A 29 -18.27 6.14 -5.41
CA GLU A 29 -19.08 6.66 -4.29
C GLU A 29 -18.23 7.40 -3.25
N LEU A 30 -17.01 6.93 -2.98
CA LEU A 30 -16.07 7.65 -2.11
C LEU A 30 -15.58 8.96 -2.74
N ASN A 31 -15.37 9.00 -4.06
CA ASN A 31 -15.01 10.21 -4.78
C ASN A 31 -16.12 11.27 -4.73
N LYS A 32 -17.39 10.89 -4.91
CA LYS A 32 -18.55 11.80 -4.74
C LYS A 32 -18.62 12.44 -3.35
N LYS A 33 -18.14 11.73 -2.33
CA LYS A 33 -18.07 12.20 -0.94
C LYS A 33 -16.83 13.05 -0.65
N GLY A 34 -15.95 13.25 -1.63
CA GLY A 34 -14.70 13.99 -1.46
C GLY A 34 -13.59 13.22 -0.74
N VAL A 35 -13.79 11.92 -0.44
CA VAL A 35 -12.80 11.10 0.25
C VAL A 35 -11.66 10.70 -0.69
N LEU A 36 -11.98 10.39 -1.94
CA LEU A 36 -11.01 10.03 -2.96
C LEU A 36 -10.95 11.11 -4.04
N THR A 37 -9.78 11.31 -4.63
CA THR A 37 -9.55 12.19 -5.78
C THR A 37 -8.72 11.46 -6.84
N ASN A 38 -8.47 12.12 -7.97
CA ASN A 38 -7.65 11.55 -9.05
C ASN A 38 -6.17 11.88 -8.81
N GLY A 39 -5.32 10.85 -8.94
CA GLY A 39 -3.87 10.99 -9.02
C GLY A 39 -3.38 11.15 -10.45
N VAL A 40 -2.09 10.87 -10.67
CA VAL A 40 -1.51 10.88 -12.03
C VAL A 40 -1.93 9.62 -12.78
N GLY A 41 -2.37 9.77 -14.03
CA GLY A 41 -2.82 8.64 -14.86
C GLY A 41 -4.08 8.00 -14.30
N SER A 42 -4.07 6.69 -14.09
CA SER A 42 -5.21 5.93 -13.55
C SER A 42 -5.20 5.82 -12.02
N GLN A 43 -4.26 6.47 -11.33
CA GLN A 43 -4.12 6.32 -9.89
C GLN A 43 -5.28 6.99 -9.15
N ILE A 44 -5.73 6.33 -8.09
CA ILE A 44 -6.67 6.91 -7.13
C ILE A 44 -5.84 7.53 -6.01
N LYS A 45 -6.16 8.77 -5.64
CA LYS A 45 -5.51 9.52 -4.56
C LYS A 45 -6.42 9.58 -3.34
N TYR A 46 -5.84 9.36 -2.17
CA TYR A 46 -6.43 9.54 -0.85
C TYR A 46 -5.53 10.45 -0.02
N ASP A 47 -6.11 11.43 0.65
CA ASP A 47 -5.43 12.22 1.67
C ASP A 47 -5.38 11.37 2.95
N ALA A 48 -4.18 10.87 3.28
CA ALA A 48 -3.95 10.01 4.42
C ALA A 48 -3.43 10.78 5.64
N SER A 49 -3.43 12.11 5.62
CA SER A 49 -2.75 12.96 6.61
C SER A 49 -3.21 12.71 8.05
N GLU A 50 -4.42 12.18 8.26
CA GLU A 50 -4.91 11.80 9.60
C GLU A 50 -4.07 10.69 10.29
N TYR A 51 -3.25 9.95 9.55
CA TYR A 51 -2.37 8.89 10.08
C TYR A 51 -0.88 9.27 10.14
N PHE A 52 -0.53 10.51 9.77
CA PHE A 52 0.85 10.96 9.56
C PHE A 52 1.10 12.29 10.29
N GLU A 53 2.36 12.60 10.59
CA GLU A 53 2.70 13.87 11.25
C GLU A 53 2.65 15.05 10.27
N HIS A 54 2.79 14.76 8.98
CA HIS A 54 2.77 15.74 7.90
C HIS A 54 1.72 15.37 6.85
N ASP A 55 1.26 16.37 6.10
CA ASP A 55 0.32 16.17 4.99
C ASP A 55 0.85 15.10 4.03
N THR A 56 0.11 14.01 3.89
CA THR A 56 0.59 12.80 3.20
C THR A 56 -0.47 12.27 2.25
N ASP A 57 -0.07 12.14 0.98
CA ASP A 57 -0.91 11.55 -0.04
C ASP A 57 -0.60 10.05 -0.19
N MET A 58 -1.65 9.25 -0.23
CA MET A 58 -1.61 7.84 -0.63
C MET A 58 -2.18 7.67 -2.03
N PHE A 59 -1.45 6.98 -2.89
CA PHE A 59 -1.91 6.63 -4.24
C PHE A 59 -1.96 5.13 -4.41
N PHE A 60 -3.02 4.61 -5.02
CA PHE A 60 -3.18 3.18 -5.21
C PHE A 60 -3.92 2.85 -6.50
N TYR A 61 -3.66 1.64 -7.01
CA TYR A 61 -4.42 1.04 -8.09
C TYR A 61 -4.24 -0.49 -8.05
N PRO A 62 -5.32 -1.28 -7.87
CA PRO A 62 -5.19 -2.72 -7.70
C PRO A 62 -4.75 -3.43 -8.98
N LYS A 63 -4.07 -4.57 -8.80
CA LYS A 63 -3.91 -5.56 -9.85
C LYS A 63 -5.00 -6.61 -9.73
N PHE A 64 -5.64 -6.86 -10.86
CA PHE A 64 -6.67 -7.89 -10.97
C PHE A 64 -6.12 -9.17 -11.59
N GLN A 65 -6.67 -10.29 -11.13
CA GLN A 65 -6.58 -11.61 -11.75
C GLN A 65 -7.96 -12.24 -11.64
N ASP A 66 -8.47 -12.80 -12.74
CA ASP A 66 -9.84 -13.31 -12.84
C ASP A 66 -10.89 -12.30 -12.34
N LYS A 67 -10.67 -11.02 -12.68
CA LYS A 67 -11.49 -9.86 -12.29
C LYS A 67 -11.52 -9.56 -10.79
N LYS A 68 -10.66 -10.18 -9.99
CA LYS A 68 -10.57 -9.97 -8.54
C LYS A 68 -9.25 -9.36 -8.13
N ILE A 69 -9.25 -8.54 -7.09
CA ILE A 69 -8.02 -7.95 -6.55
C ILE A 69 -7.17 -9.05 -5.92
N ILE A 70 -5.95 -9.22 -6.44
CA ILE A 70 -4.94 -10.12 -5.86
C ILE A 70 -3.75 -9.36 -5.26
N GLU A 71 -3.55 -8.13 -5.70
CA GLU A 71 -2.49 -7.26 -5.22
C GLU A 71 -2.97 -5.81 -5.19
N MET A 72 -2.61 -5.08 -4.14
CA MET A 72 -2.85 -3.65 -3.99
C MET A 72 -1.51 -2.91 -3.86
N PRO A 73 -0.89 -2.53 -4.98
CA PRO A 73 0.23 -1.59 -4.98
C PRO A 73 -0.24 -0.21 -4.55
N MET A 74 0.54 0.40 -3.66
CA MET A 74 0.36 1.76 -3.18
C MET A 74 1.70 2.47 -3.14
N HIS A 75 1.66 3.80 -3.17
CA HIS A 75 2.80 4.58 -2.71
C HIS A 75 2.35 5.81 -1.94
N PHE A 76 3.17 6.21 -0.99
CA PHE A 76 2.98 7.37 -0.13
C PHE A 76 4.04 8.41 -0.45
N LYS A 77 3.65 9.69 -0.37
CA LYS A 77 4.56 10.84 -0.42
C LYS A 77 4.01 11.96 0.45
N TYR A 78 4.89 12.76 1.04
CA TYR A 78 4.46 14.01 1.66
C TYR A 78 3.97 14.97 0.57
N ALA A 79 2.85 15.64 0.80
CA ALA A 79 2.20 16.54 -0.17
C ALA A 79 3.10 17.73 -0.51
N ASN A 80 3.78 18.28 0.49
CA ASN A 80 4.66 19.46 0.37
C ASN A 80 6.16 19.08 0.21
N TRP A 81 6.45 17.86 -0.24
CA TRP A 81 7.84 17.43 -0.42
C TRP A 81 8.59 18.30 -1.44
N SER A 82 9.80 18.72 -1.09
CA SER A 82 10.76 19.35 -2.00
C SER A 82 12.19 18.96 -1.61
N LEU A 83 13.14 19.12 -2.54
CA LEU A 83 14.55 18.77 -2.33
C LEU A 83 15.23 19.58 -1.20
N TRP A 84 14.64 20.71 -0.78
CA TRP A 84 15.19 21.62 0.20
C TRP A 84 14.57 21.44 1.60
N ASN A 85 13.58 20.55 1.74
CA ASN A 85 12.92 20.32 3.00
C ASN A 85 13.56 19.12 3.74
N GLU A 86 14.45 19.41 4.68
CA GLU A 86 15.18 18.39 5.44
C GLU A 86 14.31 17.60 6.44
N GLU A 87 13.11 18.08 6.76
CA GLU A 87 12.16 17.40 7.65
C GLU A 87 11.39 16.30 6.90
N LEU A 88 11.16 16.48 5.60
CA LEU A 88 10.42 15.54 4.75
C LEU A 88 11.34 14.51 4.10
N LYS A 89 12.06 13.75 4.93
CA LYS A 89 12.92 12.64 4.48
C LYS A 89 12.13 11.37 4.28
N VAL A 90 12.48 10.60 3.25
CA VAL A 90 11.81 9.32 2.95
C VAL A 90 12.02 8.29 4.05
N GLU A 91 13.12 8.39 4.80
CA GLU A 91 13.37 7.54 5.96
C GLU A 91 12.33 7.77 7.07
N THR A 92 11.95 9.02 7.34
CA THR A 92 10.84 9.35 8.26
C THR A 92 9.52 8.79 7.74
N LEU A 93 9.23 9.01 6.45
CA LEU A 93 8.01 8.51 5.81
C LEU A 93 7.90 6.99 5.88
N ILE A 94 9.01 6.24 5.77
CA ILE A 94 9.00 4.78 5.91
C ILE A 94 8.53 4.36 7.30
N GLU A 95 9.00 5.04 8.35
CA GLU A 95 8.59 4.73 9.73
C GLU A 95 7.11 5.07 9.96
N GLU A 96 6.64 6.23 9.49
CA GLU A 96 5.23 6.61 9.58
C GLU A 96 4.32 5.65 8.78
N VAL A 97 4.70 5.27 7.55
CA VAL A 97 3.94 4.31 6.73
C VAL A 97 3.84 2.96 7.45
N LYS A 98 4.91 2.48 8.07
CA LYS A 98 4.85 1.23 8.86
C LYS A 98 3.92 1.39 10.05
N ALA A 99 3.99 2.52 10.77
CA ALA A 99 3.11 2.78 11.91
C ALA A 99 1.63 2.80 11.49
N ALA A 100 1.29 3.48 10.39
CA ALA A 100 -0.06 3.49 9.82
C ALA A 100 -0.53 2.07 9.43
N LEU A 101 0.33 1.26 8.81
CA LEU A 101 0.01 -0.14 8.46
C LEU A 101 -0.16 -1.04 9.69
N VAL A 102 0.62 -0.81 10.76
CA VAL A 102 0.43 -1.51 12.04
C VAL A 102 -0.88 -1.06 12.72
N ASN A 103 -1.26 0.21 12.60
CA ASN A 103 -2.56 0.67 13.08
C ASN A 103 -3.72 0.00 12.32
N TRP A 104 -3.64 -0.10 10.99
CA TRP A 104 -4.68 -0.70 10.17
C TRP A 104 -4.76 -2.23 10.29
N TYR A 105 -3.64 -2.92 10.47
CA TYR A 105 -3.55 -4.37 10.30
C TYR A 105 -2.87 -5.12 11.46
N GLY A 106 -2.43 -4.42 12.50
CA GLY A 106 -1.67 -4.97 13.63
C GLY A 106 -0.33 -5.58 13.25
N GLY A 107 0.30 -6.25 14.22
CA GLY A 107 1.54 -7.03 14.06
C GLY A 107 2.81 -6.21 13.81
N GLU A 108 3.91 -6.89 13.50
CA GLU A 108 5.23 -6.28 13.35
C GLU A 108 5.86 -6.60 11.99
N PHE A 109 6.76 -5.74 11.54
CA PHE A 109 7.51 -5.91 10.30
C PHE A 109 8.89 -6.53 10.55
N ILE A 110 9.26 -7.50 9.71
CA ILE A 110 10.60 -8.05 9.64
C ILE A 110 11.39 -7.28 8.59
N LYS A 111 12.54 -6.72 8.95
CA LYS A 111 13.45 -6.05 8.02
C LYS A 111 14.29 -7.10 7.29
N MET A 112 14.28 -7.06 5.96
CA MET A 112 15.17 -7.81 5.09
C MET A 112 16.05 -6.84 4.31
N VAL A 113 17.32 -7.19 4.20
CA VAL A 113 18.33 -6.41 3.48
C VAL A 113 18.96 -7.32 2.43
N SER A 114 19.18 -6.83 1.21
CA SER A 114 19.91 -7.57 0.19
C SER A 114 21.35 -7.84 0.62
N ASP A 115 21.98 -8.87 0.07
CA ASP A 115 23.34 -9.28 0.44
C ASP A 115 24.38 -8.15 0.28
N ASP A 116 24.17 -7.27 -0.69
CA ASP A 116 25.01 -6.09 -0.98
C ASP A 116 24.65 -4.83 -0.14
N GLY A 117 23.63 -4.91 0.72
CA GLY A 117 23.15 -3.81 1.54
C GLY A 117 22.36 -2.73 0.79
N SER A 118 22.22 -2.82 -0.54
CA SER A 118 21.67 -1.73 -1.37
C SER A 118 20.15 -1.61 -1.31
N LYS A 119 19.45 -2.69 -0.96
CA LYS A 119 17.99 -2.74 -0.91
C LYS A 119 17.53 -3.20 0.46
N THR A 120 16.59 -2.44 1.03
CA THR A 120 15.90 -2.81 2.26
C THR A 120 14.41 -2.94 1.97
N VAL A 121 13.82 -4.04 2.44
CA VAL A 121 12.38 -4.29 2.38
C VAL A 121 11.91 -4.71 3.77
N TRP A 122 10.82 -4.11 4.24
CA TRP A 122 10.14 -4.54 5.46
C TRP A 122 8.94 -5.39 5.06
N VAL A 123 8.84 -6.59 5.64
CA VAL A 123 7.77 -7.54 5.30
C VAL A 123 7.01 -7.95 6.54
N LYS A 124 5.69 -7.92 6.42
CA LYS A 124 4.75 -8.49 7.37
C LYS A 124 3.88 -9.51 6.65
N VAL A 125 3.54 -10.60 7.34
CA VAL A 125 2.54 -11.57 6.90
C VAL A 125 1.51 -11.73 8.00
N ASP A 126 0.22 -11.58 7.68
CA ASP A 126 -0.88 -12.00 8.52
C ASP A 126 -1.91 -12.79 7.70
N GLY A 127 -2.24 -14.00 8.12
CA GLY A 127 -3.09 -14.90 7.35
C GLY A 127 -2.59 -15.10 5.91
N ASN A 128 -3.47 -14.88 4.92
CA ASN A 128 -3.14 -14.86 3.49
C ASN A 128 -2.57 -13.53 2.99
N ARG A 129 -2.46 -12.51 3.83
CA ARG A 129 -2.04 -11.18 3.40
C ARG A 129 -0.55 -10.96 3.68
N ARG A 130 0.22 -10.71 2.62
CA ARG A 130 1.60 -10.22 2.73
C ARG A 130 1.64 -8.72 2.46
N ILE A 131 2.30 -7.96 3.33
CA ILE A 131 2.53 -6.53 3.18
C ILE A 131 4.03 -6.32 3.06
N ARG A 132 4.47 -5.69 1.96
CA ARG A 132 5.86 -5.26 1.78
C ARG A 132 5.93 -3.75 1.75
N VAL A 133 6.90 -3.17 2.44
CA VAL A 133 7.22 -1.74 2.43
C VAL A 133 8.66 -1.57 1.99
N TYR A 134 8.92 -0.64 1.08
CA TYR A 134 10.28 -0.33 0.62
C TYR A 134 10.36 1.08 0.03
N ARG A 135 11.57 1.64 0.04
CA ARG A 135 11.85 2.92 -0.63
C ARG A 135 11.64 2.75 -2.13
N GLN A 136 10.76 3.57 -2.72
CA GLN A 136 10.52 3.57 -4.16
C GLN A 136 11.36 4.64 -4.86
N SER A 137 11.52 5.80 -4.23
CA SER A 137 12.30 6.91 -4.76
C SER A 137 12.93 7.74 -3.63
N ILE A 138 13.45 8.91 -3.95
CA ILE A 138 13.94 9.86 -2.93
C ILE A 138 12.81 10.48 -2.10
N SER A 139 11.57 10.46 -2.60
CA SER A 139 10.42 11.14 -1.99
C SER A 139 9.22 10.25 -1.75
N SER A 140 9.30 8.97 -2.14
CA SER A 140 8.16 8.05 -2.06
C SER A 140 8.51 6.69 -1.49
N VAL A 141 7.55 6.15 -0.74
CA VAL A 141 7.57 4.82 -0.15
C VAL A 141 6.53 3.97 -0.85
N ALA A 142 6.93 2.81 -1.37
CA ALA A 142 6.01 1.85 -1.94
C ALA A 142 5.55 0.86 -0.87
N VAL A 143 4.26 0.51 -0.96
CA VAL A 143 3.65 -0.56 -0.19
C VAL A 143 2.95 -1.51 -1.17
N VAL A 144 3.15 -2.81 -1.00
CA VAL A 144 2.48 -3.82 -1.82
C VAL A 144 1.82 -4.84 -0.91
N ILE A 145 0.49 -4.89 -0.94
CA ILE A 145 -0.30 -5.90 -0.25
C ILE A 145 -0.69 -6.99 -1.25
N THR A 146 -0.32 -8.24 -1.00
CA THR A 146 -0.57 -9.39 -1.89
C THR A 146 -1.39 -10.46 -1.17
N ASP A 147 -2.37 -11.05 -1.86
CA ASP A 147 -3.03 -12.30 -1.47
C ASP A 147 -2.11 -13.49 -1.79
N LEU A 148 -1.55 -14.12 -0.77
CA LEU A 148 -0.66 -15.28 -0.88
C LEU A 148 -1.38 -16.56 -1.31
N LEU A 149 -2.71 -16.58 -1.29
CA LEU A 149 -3.51 -17.70 -1.79
C LEU A 149 -3.93 -17.50 -3.26
N ALA A 150 -3.60 -16.36 -3.87
CA ALA A 150 -3.84 -16.15 -5.27
C ALA A 150 -2.95 -17.10 -6.10
N PRO A 151 -3.49 -17.70 -7.19
CA PRO A 151 -2.68 -18.54 -8.05
C PRO A 151 -1.53 -17.71 -8.66
N GLU A 152 -0.31 -18.26 -8.62
CA GLU A 152 0.85 -17.63 -9.25
C GLU A 152 0.55 -17.36 -10.72
N LYS A 153 0.85 -16.13 -11.18
CA LYS A 153 0.92 -15.89 -12.62
C LYS A 153 2.18 -16.60 -13.11
N GLU A 154 2.04 -17.53 -14.06
CA GLU A 154 3.17 -17.95 -14.88
C GLU A 154 3.76 -16.69 -15.53
N GLU A 155 4.84 -16.16 -14.97
CA GLU A 155 5.68 -15.20 -15.67
C GLU A 155 6.31 -15.98 -16.83
N LYS A 156 5.75 -15.82 -18.03
CA LYS A 156 6.41 -16.28 -19.25
C LYS A 156 7.74 -15.53 -19.35
N SER A 157 8.81 -16.24 -19.04
CA SER A 157 10.20 -15.85 -19.29
C SER A 157 10.46 -15.61 -20.77
#